data_AF-A0A3R8DKT1-F1
#
_entry.id   AF-A0A3R8DKT1-F1
#
_cell.length_a   1.000
_cell.length_b   1.000
_cell.length_c   1.000
_cell.angle_alpha   90.00
_cell.angle_beta   90.00
_cell.angle_gamma   90.00
#
_symmetry.space_group_name_H-M   'P 1'
#
loop_
_entity.id
_entity.type
_entity.pdbx_description
1 polymer ?
#
loop_
_entity_poly.entity_id
_entity_poly.type
_entity_poly.pdbx_seq_one_letter_code
_entity_poly.pdbx_strand_id
1 'polypeptide(L)'
;MTPHPRPVTINHRSAWLSGFYLVNLVCMPFLVYLTEVSPLAIVHRQNQPPFPLAPAMTHALAQQYVAQFQILYNVTTLPRNTGYVYDRDRVVDVMRTVVSPSDCANPSTLLNGILGVAYFTPDAKSAVLSCVCGNTTTVDVRRAWRLNLIVAPSSTNALWIVPGNDLNGHMGASYTVYYLFVPDKLSATWLIAKLVYRGLLSVAILGLALRGYYRHIRQLRTDLTRFPLQPPTTNGNAIARYDVVVGEPSCLIMSNPWVCLAFVADIIASTEYMGQSCLRLCQTQSLIYFGMAMVYLGRLVWCAYGTLVAHNAVRKRWKWTALSSPVDSTQVVVLVYFVGGFLTFVQALWPALISVYTWLFCLDSIEAFDAPDRRLVAMNIALVISVYLLTICGTPYIVTAGTQLTRFLFPRGVGYSCRKVRHSVSQQRVGGSRRTINQTASDCFVCGYDKSDVLVEVVCVSLVSQVDLTPHKHDGRDVVTYLSRSIDSIGCGTTTVRNNPVTEFAVGRLVVGERRDDDGSCAPSIELRRGANNSAWIM
;
A
#
# COMPACT_ATOMS: atom_id res chain seq x y z
N MET A 1 -25.36 41.36 24.53
CA MET A 1 -24.95 40.10 25.20
C MET A 1 -23.65 39.64 24.59
N THR A 2 -22.55 39.71 25.35
CA THR A 2 -21.27 39.12 24.94
C THR A 2 -21.43 37.60 24.90
N PRO A 3 -21.15 36.92 23.77
CA PRO A 3 -21.22 35.46 23.73
C PRO A 3 -20.19 34.89 24.71
N HIS A 4 -20.66 34.19 25.74
CA HIS A 4 -19.75 33.46 26.61
C HIS A 4 -19.07 32.35 25.80
N PRO A 5 -17.72 32.25 25.87
CA PRO A 5 -17.00 31.20 25.16
C PRO A 5 -17.48 29.84 25.65
N ARG A 6 -17.95 28.99 24.73
CA ARG A 6 -18.37 27.63 25.06
C ARG A 6 -17.13 26.73 25.14
N PRO A 7 -16.99 25.88 26.17
CA PRO A 7 -15.88 24.95 26.25
C PRO A 7 -15.95 23.96 25.07
N VAL A 8 -14.83 23.87 24.33
CA VAL A 8 -14.63 22.90 23.25
C VAL A 8 -13.55 21.92 23.70
N THR A 9 -13.94 20.66 23.88
CA THR A 9 -13.04 19.54 24.19
C THR A 9 -12.76 18.73 22.93
N ILE A 10 -11.59 18.09 22.91
CA ILE A 10 -11.27 17.08 21.90
C ILE A 10 -11.37 15.73 22.61
N ASN A 11 -12.07 14.79 21.99
CA ASN A 11 -12.24 13.47 22.57
C ASN A 11 -10.88 12.76 22.64
N HIS A 12 -10.41 12.48 23.87
CA HIS A 12 -9.09 11.91 24.12
C HIS A 12 -8.85 10.56 23.42
N ARG A 13 -9.87 9.71 23.31
CA ARG A 13 -9.74 8.40 22.65
C ARG A 13 -9.52 8.58 21.15
N SER A 14 -10.28 9.49 20.53
CA SER A 14 -10.13 9.80 19.11
C SER A 14 -8.78 10.45 18.79
N ALA A 15 -8.31 11.36 19.66
CA ALA A 15 -7.01 12.00 19.52
C ALA A 15 -5.86 11.00 19.67
N TRP A 16 -5.96 10.07 20.61
CA TRP A 16 -4.97 9.00 20.78
C TRP A 16 -4.93 8.08 19.55
N LEU A 17 -6.09 7.66 19.05
CA LEU A 17 -6.18 6.82 17.84
C LEU A 17 -5.61 7.54 16.61
N SER A 18 -5.97 8.81 16.41
CA SER A 18 -5.44 9.65 15.33
C SER A 18 -3.92 9.80 15.42
N GLY A 19 -3.39 10.01 16.64
CA GLY A 19 -1.96 10.04 16.92
C GLY A 19 -1.27 8.71 16.64
N PHE A 20 -1.89 7.58 16.99
CA PHE A 20 -1.38 6.25 16.68
C PHE A 20 -1.27 6.01 15.17
N TYR A 21 -2.31 6.34 14.40
CA TYR A 21 -2.28 6.24 12.94
C TYR A 21 -1.22 7.16 12.32
N LEU A 22 -1.03 8.37 12.88
CA LEU A 22 0.06 9.26 12.46
C LEU A 22 1.42 8.62 12.69
N VAL A 23 1.68 8.07 13.88
CA VAL A 23 2.95 7.40 14.19
C VAL A 23 3.17 6.23 13.24
N ASN A 24 2.16 5.40 13.03
CA ASN A 24 2.22 4.29 12.08
C ASN A 24 2.61 4.78 10.68
N LEU A 25 1.94 5.83 10.18
CA LEU A 25 2.18 6.40 8.86
C LEU A 25 3.58 7.01 8.71
N VAL A 26 4.10 7.67 9.74
CA VAL A 26 5.46 8.23 9.78
C VAL A 26 6.52 7.12 9.84
N CYS A 27 6.20 5.98 10.49
CA CYS A 27 7.07 4.81 10.58
C CYS A 27 7.02 3.91 9.33
N MET A 28 6.01 4.04 8.45
CA MET A 28 5.85 3.20 7.25
C MET A 28 7.11 3.08 6.38
N PRO A 29 7.88 4.15 6.08
CA PRO A 29 9.13 4.05 5.32
C PRO A 29 10.20 3.17 5.98
N PHE A 30 10.11 2.93 7.29
CA PHE A 30 11.09 2.15 8.06
C PHE A 30 10.65 0.71 8.34
N LEU A 31 9.37 0.37 8.15
CA LEU A 31 8.85 -1.00 8.36
C LEU A 31 9.59 -2.06 7.53
N VAL A 32 10.23 -1.62 6.46
CA VAL A 32 11.02 -2.46 5.57
C VAL A 32 12.20 -3.13 6.28
N TYR A 33 12.76 -2.47 7.31
CA TYR A 33 13.94 -2.96 8.04
C TYR A 33 13.60 -4.12 9.00
N LEU A 34 12.33 -4.54 9.05
CA LEU A 34 11.96 -5.82 9.66
C LEU A 34 12.51 -7.01 8.85
N THR A 35 12.70 -6.84 7.54
CA THR A 35 13.26 -7.89 6.66
C THR A 35 14.52 -7.44 5.94
N GLU A 36 14.63 -6.17 5.55
CA GLU A 36 15.84 -5.60 4.94
C GLU A 36 16.97 -5.45 5.96
N VAL A 37 18.21 -5.69 5.52
CA VAL A 37 19.38 -5.44 6.35
C VAL A 37 19.51 -3.95 6.60
N SER A 38 19.59 -3.57 7.88
CA SER A 38 19.79 -2.18 8.26
C SER A 38 21.14 -1.65 7.74
N PRO A 39 21.19 -0.43 7.19
CA PRO A 39 22.44 0.23 6.81
C PRO A 39 23.39 0.40 8.01
N LEU A 40 22.87 0.44 9.24
CA LEU A 40 23.66 0.58 10.46
C LEU A 40 24.21 -0.76 10.99
N ALA A 41 23.74 -1.90 10.46
CA ALA A 41 24.24 -3.22 10.81
C ALA A 41 25.55 -3.52 10.05
N ILE A 42 26.64 -2.87 10.45
CA ILE A 42 27.97 -2.99 9.81
C ILE A 42 28.50 -4.43 9.92
N VAL A 43 28.21 -5.12 11.03
CA VAL A 43 28.70 -6.49 11.32
C VAL A 43 28.20 -7.53 10.31
N HIS A 44 26.96 -7.39 9.81
CA HIS A 44 26.35 -8.36 8.89
C HIS A 44 26.89 -8.25 7.45
N ARG A 45 27.68 -7.20 7.14
CA ARG A 45 28.19 -6.92 5.79
C ARG A 45 29.61 -7.42 5.52
N GLN A 46 30.37 -7.74 6.56
CA GLN A 46 31.74 -8.25 6.44
C GLN A 46 31.78 -9.75 6.10
N ASN A 47 30.77 -10.50 6.55
CA ASN A 47 30.75 -11.97 6.42
C ASN A 47 29.93 -12.49 5.23
N GLN A 48 29.12 -11.64 4.58
CA GLN A 48 28.48 -12.02 3.31
C GLN A 48 29.61 -12.35 2.33
N PRO A 49 29.58 -13.53 1.66
CA PRO A 49 30.64 -13.93 0.74
C PRO A 49 30.94 -12.77 -0.20
N PRO A 50 32.22 -12.48 -0.50
CA PRO A 50 32.56 -11.49 -1.49
C PRO A 50 32.09 -12.04 -2.83
N PHE A 51 30.82 -11.85 -3.15
CA PHE A 51 30.40 -11.71 -4.53
C PHE A 51 31.00 -10.35 -4.88
N PRO A 52 32.08 -10.27 -5.68
CA PRO A 52 32.51 -8.98 -6.17
C PRO A 52 31.32 -8.29 -6.86
N LEU A 53 31.46 -7.02 -7.22
CA LEU A 53 30.79 -6.53 -8.43
C LEU A 53 31.25 -7.44 -9.57
N ALA A 54 30.69 -8.63 -9.66
CA ALA A 54 31.28 -9.70 -10.43
C ALA A 54 30.95 -9.39 -11.89
N PRO A 55 31.87 -9.73 -12.82
CA PRO A 55 31.53 -9.74 -14.25
C PRO A 55 30.31 -10.63 -14.51
N ALA A 56 29.85 -10.65 -15.77
CA ALA A 56 28.79 -11.56 -16.22
C ALA A 56 29.02 -12.97 -15.64
N MET A 57 27.98 -13.57 -15.07
CA MET A 57 28.10 -14.87 -14.41
C MET A 57 28.50 -15.93 -15.45
N THR A 58 29.66 -16.54 -15.28
CA THR A 58 30.16 -17.64 -16.13
C THR A 58 29.89 -18.99 -15.47
N HIS A 59 29.98 -20.08 -16.24
CA HIS A 59 29.80 -21.43 -15.69
C HIS A 59 30.87 -21.76 -14.64
N ALA A 60 32.14 -21.41 -14.90
CA ALA A 60 33.22 -21.63 -13.95
C ALA A 60 32.99 -20.92 -12.61
N LEU A 61 32.53 -19.67 -12.64
CA LEU A 61 32.21 -18.91 -11.43
C LEU A 61 31.02 -19.49 -10.68
N ALA A 62 29.98 -19.93 -11.41
CA ALA A 62 28.83 -20.60 -10.82
C ALA A 62 29.25 -21.87 -10.06
N GLN A 63 30.15 -22.69 -10.62
CA GLN A 63 30.67 -23.88 -9.93
C GLN A 63 31.47 -23.54 -8.66
N GLN A 64 32.30 -22.48 -8.72
CA GLN A 64 33.04 -22.01 -7.53
C GLN A 64 32.09 -21.58 -6.41
N TYR A 65 31.01 -20.86 -6.73
CA TYR A 65 30.02 -20.46 -5.73
C TYR A 65 29.33 -21.66 -5.10
N VAL A 66 28.87 -22.64 -5.88
CA VAL A 66 28.26 -23.85 -5.32
C VAL A 66 29.22 -24.59 -4.39
N ALA A 67 30.49 -24.75 -4.79
CA ALA A 67 31.50 -25.39 -3.96
C ALA A 67 31.72 -24.66 -2.62
N GLN A 68 31.78 -23.33 -2.63
CA GLN A 68 31.88 -22.53 -1.41
C GLN A 68 30.63 -22.66 -0.53
N PHE A 69 29.44 -22.65 -1.12
CA PHE A 69 28.19 -22.80 -0.36
C PHE A 69 28.06 -24.18 0.30
N GLN A 70 28.53 -25.24 -0.36
CA GLN A 70 28.53 -26.58 0.23
C GLN A 70 29.48 -26.71 1.43
N ILE A 71 30.59 -25.97 1.44
CA ILE A 71 31.50 -25.93 2.59
C ILE A 71 30.83 -25.20 3.77
N LEU A 72 30.14 -24.08 3.49
CA LEU A 72 29.49 -23.27 4.52
C LEU A 72 28.21 -23.91 5.08
N TYR A 73 27.41 -24.51 4.21
CA TYR A 73 26.09 -25.05 4.53
C TYR A 73 26.04 -26.53 4.22
N ASN A 74 26.15 -27.33 5.27
CA ASN A 74 26.12 -28.79 5.19
C ASN A 74 25.36 -29.37 6.39
N VAL A 75 25.34 -30.69 6.50
CA VAL A 75 24.64 -31.41 7.59
C VAL A 75 25.21 -31.11 8.99
N THR A 76 26.48 -30.69 9.11
CA THR A 76 27.11 -30.42 10.40
C THR A 76 26.98 -28.96 10.82
N THR A 77 26.90 -28.02 9.88
CA THR A 77 26.77 -26.58 10.16
C THR A 77 25.33 -26.14 10.35
N LEU A 78 24.36 -26.83 9.72
CA LEU A 78 22.93 -26.50 9.84
C LEU A 78 22.24 -27.32 10.95
N PRO A 79 21.28 -26.73 11.70
CA PRO A 79 20.49 -27.44 12.71
C PRO A 79 19.78 -28.68 12.13
N ARG A 80 19.67 -29.77 12.89
CA ARG A 80 18.87 -30.94 12.46
C ARG A 80 17.37 -30.64 12.46
N ASN A 81 16.59 -31.44 11.73
CA ASN A 81 15.12 -31.36 11.63
C ASN A 81 14.55 -29.99 11.21
N THR A 82 15.35 -29.13 10.56
CA THR A 82 14.93 -27.77 10.19
C THR A 82 15.03 -27.57 8.68
N GLY A 83 13.91 -27.51 7.97
CA GLY A 83 13.90 -27.36 6.51
C GLY A 83 14.32 -25.97 6.03
N TYR A 84 14.20 -24.95 6.87
CA TYR A 84 14.51 -23.57 6.50
C TYR A 84 15.31 -22.85 7.59
N VAL A 85 16.41 -22.22 7.20
CA VAL A 85 17.30 -21.48 8.09
C VAL A 85 17.65 -20.15 7.43
N TYR A 86 17.53 -19.05 8.17
CA TYR A 86 18.04 -17.76 7.75
C TYR A 86 19.36 -17.48 8.47
N ASP A 87 20.47 -17.52 7.73
CA ASP A 87 21.78 -17.10 8.22
C ASP A 87 21.82 -15.57 8.25
N ARG A 88 21.70 -15.01 9.45
CA ARG A 88 21.70 -13.55 9.67
C ARG A 88 23.06 -12.93 9.38
N ASP A 89 24.16 -13.62 9.67
CA ASP A 89 25.51 -13.08 9.53
C ASP A 89 25.91 -12.93 8.07
N ARG A 90 25.41 -13.84 7.21
CA ARG A 90 25.69 -13.84 5.76
C ARG A 90 24.52 -13.37 4.91
N VAL A 91 23.36 -13.10 5.52
CA VAL A 91 22.12 -12.67 4.85
C VAL A 91 21.71 -13.69 3.78
N VAL A 92 21.58 -14.96 4.16
CA VAL A 92 21.24 -16.06 3.24
C VAL A 92 20.03 -16.83 3.74
N ASP A 93 19.07 -17.06 2.84
CA ASP A 93 17.98 -18.00 3.06
C ASP A 93 18.42 -19.38 2.57
N VAL A 94 18.54 -20.33 3.48
CA VAL A 94 18.95 -21.71 3.22
C VAL A 94 17.75 -22.63 3.39
N MET A 95 17.47 -23.43 2.36
CA MET A 95 16.36 -24.37 2.32
C MET A 95 16.87 -25.78 2.07
N ARG A 96 16.29 -26.74 2.78
CA ARG A 96 16.53 -28.17 2.65
C ARG A 96 15.19 -28.86 2.46
N THR A 97 14.99 -29.47 1.31
CA THR A 97 13.83 -30.31 1.03
C THR A 97 14.29 -31.74 0.83
N VAL A 98 13.67 -32.69 1.52
CA VAL A 98 13.91 -34.11 1.29
C VAL A 98 12.92 -34.60 0.24
N VAL A 99 13.43 -35.28 -0.78
CA VAL A 99 12.66 -35.85 -1.88
C VAL A 99 12.96 -37.33 -2.00
N SER A 100 11.96 -38.13 -2.37
CA SER A 100 12.10 -39.58 -2.50
C SER A 100 11.89 -40.02 -3.95
N PRO A 101 12.62 -41.05 -4.44
CA PRO A 101 12.35 -41.66 -5.75
C PRO A 101 10.93 -42.20 -5.89
N SER A 102 10.25 -42.52 -4.77
CA SER A 102 8.83 -42.91 -4.78
C SER A 102 7.90 -41.84 -5.34
N ASP A 103 8.29 -40.58 -5.24
CA ASP A 103 7.47 -39.43 -5.63
C ASP A 103 7.61 -39.12 -7.13
N CYS A 104 8.48 -39.84 -7.84
CA CYS A 104 8.72 -39.71 -9.27
C CYS A 104 7.54 -40.13 -10.17
N ALA A 105 6.50 -40.77 -9.61
CA ALA A 105 5.27 -41.06 -10.34
C ALA A 105 4.61 -39.79 -10.91
N ASN A 106 4.79 -38.63 -10.24
CA ASN A 106 4.34 -37.33 -10.72
C ASN A 106 5.47 -36.29 -10.59
N PRO A 107 6.31 -36.11 -11.63
CA PRO A 107 7.47 -35.21 -11.61
C PRO A 107 7.13 -33.75 -11.25
N SER A 108 5.96 -33.27 -11.66
CA SER A 108 5.47 -31.93 -11.34
C SER A 108 5.19 -31.76 -9.85
N THR A 109 4.57 -32.76 -9.21
CA THR A 109 4.28 -32.75 -7.78
C THR A 109 5.57 -32.84 -6.96
N LEU A 110 6.53 -33.68 -7.37
CA LEU A 110 7.85 -33.76 -6.76
C LEU A 110 8.55 -32.39 -6.78
N LEU A 111 8.66 -31.76 -7.96
CA LEU A 111 9.32 -30.46 -8.08
C LEU A 111 8.63 -29.37 -7.25
N ASN A 112 7.30 -29.32 -7.26
CA ASN A 112 6.57 -28.32 -6.47
C ASN A 112 6.67 -28.53 -4.96
N GLY A 113 6.98 -29.75 -4.52
CA GLY A 113 7.31 -30.01 -3.11
C GLY A 113 8.62 -29.38 -2.67
N ILE A 114 9.49 -28.97 -3.61
CA ILE A 114 10.78 -28.35 -3.31
C ILE A 114 10.61 -26.87 -3.01
N LEU A 115 11.07 -26.48 -1.83
CA LEU A 115 11.07 -25.10 -1.39
C LEU A 115 11.93 -24.23 -2.33
N GLY A 116 11.34 -23.14 -2.83
CA GLY A 116 12.03 -22.21 -3.73
C GLY A 116 11.99 -22.58 -5.21
N VAL A 117 11.30 -23.66 -5.60
CA VAL A 117 11.19 -24.12 -7.01
C VAL A 117 10.70 -23.05 -7.99
N ALA A 118 9.96 -22.04 -7.52
CA ALA A 118 9.52 -20.91 -8.33
C ALA A 118 10.68 -20.11 -8.95
N TYR A 119 11.86 -20.14 -8.31
CA TYR A 119 13.06 -19.45 -8.76
C TYR A 119 14.06 -20.35 -9.49
N PHE A 120 13.77 -21.65 -9.62
CA PHE A 120 14.67 -22.59 -10.29
C PHE A 120 14.66 -22.37 -11.79
N THR A 121 15.83 -22.43 -12.40
CA THR A 121 15.98 -22.46 -13.85
C THR A 121 15.38 -23.76 -14.43
N PRO A 122 14.91 -23.78 -15.68
CA PRO A 122 14.47 -25.00 -16.36
C PRO A 122 15.50 -26.13 -16.33
N ASP A 123 16.79 -25.81 -16.51
CA ASP A 123 17.87 -26.80 -16.49
C ASP A 123 18.16 -27.34 -15.09
N ALA A 124 17.95 -26.54 -14.04
CA ALA A 124 18.03 -27.02 -12.67
C ALA A 124 16.86 -27.97 -12.35
N LYS A 125 15.64 -27.63 -12.80
CA LYS A 125 14.45 -28.49 -12.62
C LYS A 125 14.64 -29.85 -13.30
N SER A 126 15.14 -29.87 -14.54
CA SER A 126 15.40 -31.12 -15.25
C SER A 126 16.53 -31.93 -14.61
N ALA A 127 17.60 -31.27 -14.15
CA ALA A 127 18.72 -31.93 -13.46
C ALA A 127 18.29 -32.58 -12.13
N VAL A 128 17.39 -31.94 -11.37
CA VAL A 128 16.81 -32.52 -10.15
C VAL A 128 16.02 -33.79 -10.49
N LEU A 129 15.14 -33.71 -11.49
CA LEU A 129 14.35 -34.87 -11.91
C LEU A 129 15.23 -36.01 -12.43
N SER A 130 16.24 -35.72 -13.25
CA SER A 130 17.15 -36.75 -13.75
C SER A 130 17.95 -37.41 -12.63
N CYS A 131 18.29 -36.67 -11.57
CA CYS A 131 19.05 -37.21 -10.44
C CYS A 131 18.18 -38.05 -9.49
N VAL A 132 16.97 -37.59 -9.18
CA VAL A 132 16.08 -38.26 -8.21
C VAL A 132 15.34 -39.44 -8.83
N CYS A 133 14.93 -39.29 -10.10
CA CYS A 133 14.13 -40.27 -10.82
C CYS A 133 14.91 -41.09 -11.85
N GLY A 134 16.16 -40.71 -12.14
CA GLY A 134 17.02 -41.46 -13.06
C GLY A 134 17.71 -42.63 -12.39
N ASN A 135 18.01 -43.67 -13.17
CA ASN A 135 18.79 -44.83 -12.74
C ASN A 135 20.31 -44.59 -12.69
N THR A 136 20.76 -43.35 -12.92
CA THR A 136 22.19 -43.01 -12.96
C THR A 136 22.75 -42.83 -11.56
N THR A 137 23.75 -43.63 -11.22
CA THR A 137 24.45 -43.64 -9.92
C THR A 137 25.38 -42.45 -9.70
N THR A 138 25.58 -41.58 -10.71
CA THR A 138 26.44 -40.40 -10.63
C THR A 138 25.66 -39.17 -10.19
N VAL A 139 25.75 -38.89 -8.89
CA VAL A 139 25.03 -37.84 -8.14
C VAL A 139 25.86 -36.56 -8.07
N ASP A 140 25.94 -35.77 -9.14
CA ASP A 140 26.54 -34.42 -9.06
C ASP A 140 25.67 -33.36 -9.72
N VAL A 141 24.53 -33.09 -9.09
CA VAL A 141 23.71 -31.92 -9.42
C VAL A 141 24.20 -30.74 -8.60
N ARG A 142 24.88 -29.82 -9.28
CA ARG A 142 25.33 -28.52 -8.77
C ARG A 142 24.99 -27.43 -9.76
N ARG A 143 24.22 -26.44 -9.33
CA ARG A 143 23.79 -25.29 -10.15
C ARG A 143 23.87 -24.00 -9.35
N ALA A 144 24.32 -22.94 -9.98
CA ALA A 144 24.14 -21.59 -9.47
C ALA A 144 23.84 -20.65 -10.63
N TRP A 145 22.97 -19.68 -10.38
CA TRP A 145 22.53 -18.70 -11.36
C TRP A 145 22.20 -17.38 -10.68
N ARG A 146 22.12 -16.31 -11.45
CA ARG A 146 21.79 -14.97 -10.99
C ARG A 146 20.41 -14.55 -11.45
N LEU A 147 19.67 -13.87 -10.59
CA LEU A 147 18.48 -13.13 -10.96
C LEU A 147 18.84 -11.66 -11.13
N ASN A 148 18.53 -11.09 -12.28
CA ASN A 148 18.79 -9.69 -12.61
C ASN A 148 17.47 -8.93 -12.75
N LEU A 149 17.46 -7.67 -12.32
CA LEU A 149 16.43 -6.71 -12.69
C LEU A 149 16.95 -5.85 -13.85
N ILE A 150 16.52 -6.17 -15.07
CA ILE A 150 16.98 -5.54 -16.31
C ILE A 150 18.49 -5.82 -16.51
N VAL A 151 19.36 -4.99 -15.91
CA VAL A 151 20.83 -5.17 -15.95
C VAL A 151 21.41 -5.27 -14.54
N ALA A 152 20.69 -4.79 -13.52
CA ALA A 152 21.18 -4.77 -12.15
C ALA A 152 21.07 -6.18 -11.52
N PRO A 153 22.13 -6.70 -10.88
CA PRO A 153 22.05 -7.94 -10.12
C PRO A 153 21.05 -7.78 -8.97
N SER A 154 20.19 -8.78 -8.76
CA SER A 154 19.18 -8.76 -7.69
C SER A 154 19.39 -9.86 -6.65
N SER A 155 19.70 -11.09 -7.09
CA SER A 155 20.09 -12.16 -6.16
C SER A 155 20.92 -13.24 -6.84
N THR A 156 21.74 -13.93 -6.06
CA THR A 156 22.44 -15.14 -6.47
C THR A 156 21.75 -16.35 -5.84
N ASN A 157 21.51 -17.36 -6.67
CA ASN A 157 20.79 -18.57 -6.29
C ASN A 157 21.71 -19.77 -6.51
N ALA A 158 21.63 -20.74 -5.62
CA ALA A 158 22.41 -21.97 -5.73
C ALA A 158 21.58 -23.17 -5.32
N LEU A 159 21.85 -24.30 -5.97
CA LEU A 159 21.16 -25.57 -5.79
C LEU A 159 22.17 -26.71 -5.86
N TRP A 160 22.10 -27.63 -4.91
CA TRP A 160 22.78 -28.91 -5.02
C TRP A 160 21.99 -30.03 -4.36
N ILE A 161 22.33 -31.27 -4.71
CA ILE A 161 21.67 -32.47 -4.20
C ILE A 161 22.70 -33.34 -3.49
N VAL A 162 22.33 -33.86 -2.33
CA VAL A 162 23.11 -34.81 -1.55
C VAL A 162 22.28 -36.09 -1.37
N PRO A 163 22.87 -37.28 -1.52
CA PRO A 163 22.17 -38.53 -1.22
C PRO A 163 21.91 -38.66 0.28
N GLY A 164 20.75 -39.17 0.65
CA GLY A 164 20.30 -39.34 2.03
C GLY A 164 19.37 -38.23 2.52
N ASN A 165 18.87 -38.41 3.74
CA ASN A 165 18.05 -37.43 4.44
C ASN A 165 18.91 -36.69 5.48
N ASP A 166 19.44 -35.53 5.10
CA ASP A 166 20.28 -34.68 5.96
C ASP A 166 19.46 -33.91 7.02
N LEU A 167 18.12 -33.93 6.96
CA LEU A 167 17.30 -33.35 8.03
C LEU A 167 17.30 -34.26 9.25
N ASN A 168 17.09 -35.56 9.04
CA ASN A 168 16.92 -36.54 10.13
C ASN A 168 18.12 -37.49 10.28
N GLY A 169 19.17 -37.33 9.46
CA GLY A 169 20.38 -38.15 9.47
C GLY A 169 20.16 -39.62 9.06
N HIS A 170 19.04 -39.92 8.41
CA HIS A 170 18.72 -41.29 7.97
C HIS A 170 19.27 -41.53 6.56
N MET A 171 20.09 -42.58 6.42
CA MET A 171 20.57 -43.05 5.12
C MET A 171 19.51 -43.96 4.49
N GLY A 172 18.43 -43.35 3.99
CA GLY A 172 17.45 -44.01 3.13
C GLY A 172 17.72 -43.73 1.65
N ALA A 173 16.87 -44.26 0.76
CA ALA A 173 16.90 -43.98 -0.69
C ALA A 173 16.44 -42.55 -1.05
N SER A 174 16.34 -41.64 -0.07
CA SER A 174 15.94 -40.25 -0.28
C SER A 174 17.12 -39.38 -0.68
N TYR A 175 16.84 -38.23 -1.25
CA TYR A 175 17.81 -37.18 -1.56
C TYR A 175 17.45 -35.90 -0.82
N THR A 176 18.46 -35.14 -0.39
CA THR A 176 18.25 -33.81 0.17
C THR A 176 18.66 -32.77 -0.85
N VAL A 177 17.70 -31.93 -1.22
CA VAL A 177 17.88 -30.79 -2.12
C VAL A 177 18.13 -29.55 -1.29
N TYR A 178 19.32 -28.98 -1.45
CA TYR A 178 19.72 -27.72 -0.84
C TYR A 178 19.51 -26.59 -1.82
N TYR A 179 18.74 -25.58 -1.42
CA TYR A 179 18.52 -24.37 -2.20
C TYR A 179 18.84 -23.13 -1.39
N LEU A 180 19.59 -22.22 -1.97
CA LEU A 180 20.01 -20.96 -1.36
C LEU A 180 19.50 -19.78 -2.17
N PHE A 181 18.98 -18.78 -1.47
CA PHE A 181 18.70 -17.46 -2.01
C PHE A 181 19.55 -16.42 -1.28
N VAL A 182 20.41 -15.75 -2.04
CA VAL A 182 21.34 -14.74 -1.53
C VAL A 182 21.03 -13.40 -2.20
N PRO A 183 20.40 -12.44 -1.49
CA PRO A 183 20.24 -11.07 -2.00
C PRO A 183 21.58 -10.46 -2.39
N ASP A 184 21.58 -9.56 -3.36
CA ASP A 184 22.82 -8.94 -3.84
C ASP A 184 23.44 -8.01 -2.78
N LYS A 185 24.77 -7.88 -2.83
CA LYS A 185 25.49 -7.03 -1.87
C LYS A 185 25.48 -5.58 -2.35
N LEU A 186 24.46 -4.84 -1.91
CA LEU A 186 24.34 -3.41 -2.17
C LEU A 186 25.49 -2.59 -1.54
N SER A 187 25.95 -1.57 -2.27
CA SER A 187 27.02 -0.67 -1.80
C SER A 187 26.61 0.10 -0.54
N ALA A 188 27.57 0.40 0.32
CA ALA A 188 27.29 1.13 1.56
C ALA A 188 26.68 2.51 1.29
N THR A 189 27.15 3.20 0.25
CA THR A 189 26.62 4.49 -0.18
C THR A 189 25.16 4.39 -0.59
N TRP A 190 24.78 3.34 -1.33
CA TRP A 190 23.38 3.14 -1.75
C TRP A 190 22.47 2.87 -0.56
N LEU A 191 22.91 2.05 0.40
CA LEU A 191 22.13 1.76 1.60
C LEU A 191 21.91 3.00 2.48
N ILE A 192 22.94 3.84 2.63
CA ILE A 192 22.82 5.12 3.35
C ILE A 192 21.91 6.09 2.58
N ALA A 193 22.03 6.13 1.24
CA ALA A 193 21.14 6.95 0.41
C ALA A 193 19.67 6.54 0.59
N LYS A 194 19.37 5.23 0.62
CA LYS A 194 18.02 4.72 0.92
C LYS A 194 17.55 5.12 2.32
N LEU A 195 18.42 5.07 3.33
CA LEU A 195 18.09 5.50 4.69
C LEU A 195 17.73 6.98 4.76
N VAL A 196 18.57 7.83 4.17
CA VAL A 196 18.36 9.28 4.11
C VAL A 196 17.06 9.57 3.35
N TYR A 197 16.84 8.90 2.22
CA TYR A 197 15.61 9.01 1.45
C TYR A 197 14.36 8.68 2.29
N ARG A 198 14.37 7.55 3.01
CA ARG A 198 13.26 7.12 3.89
C ARG A 198 13.05 8.09 5.06
N GLY A 199 14.13 8.63 5.62
CA GLY A 199 14.07 9.68 6.63
C GLY A 199 13.44 10.97 6.12
N LEU A 200 13.86 11.44 4.95
CA LEU A 200 13.26 12.62 4.31
C LEU A 200 11.79 12.39 3.97
N LEU A 201 11.42 11.21 3.47
CA LEU A 201 10.04 10.83 3.20
C LEU A 201 9.19 10.84 4.48
N SER A 202 9.71 10.27 5.57
CA SER A 202 9.06 10.25 6.89
C SER A 202 8.82 11.68 7.43
N VAL A 203 9.82 12.55 7.35
CA VAL A 203 9.71 13.98 7.73
C VAL A 203 8.71 14.72 6.84
N ALA A 204 8.70 14.45 5.52
CA ALA A 204 7.75 15.04 4.59
C ALA A 204 6.31 14.62 4.91
N ILE A 205 6.07 13.33 5.21
CA ILE A 205 4.77 12.81 5.64
C ILE A 205 4.30 13.51 6.93
N LEU A 206 5.17 13.63 7.93
CA LEU A 206 4.86 14.33 9.17
C LEU A 206 4.52 15.81 8.90
N GLY A 207 5.32 16.50 8.09
CA GLY A 207 5.08 17.88 7.71
C GLY A 207 3.74 18.08 6.99
N LEU A 208 3.39 17.18 6.06
CA LEU A 208 2.12 17.18 5.35
C LEU A 208 0.94 16.93 6.29
N ALA A 209 1.05 15.97 7.22
CA ALA A 209 0.00 15.68 8.18
C ALA A 209 -0.20 16.85 9.17
N LEU A 210 0.88 17.44 9.68
CA LEU A 210 0.79 18.58 10.59
C LEU A 210 0.19 19.81 9.92
N ARG A 211 0.61 20.14 8.69
CA ARG A 211 0.14 21.32 7.96
C ARG A 211 -1.25 21.12 7.36
N GLY A 212 -1.54 19.94 6.82
CA GLY A 212 -2.75 19.64 6.07
C GLY A 212 -3.89 19.00 6.87
N TYR A 213 -3.63 18.47 8.07
CA TYR A 213 -4.65 17.84 8.92
C TYR A 213 -4.75 18.53 10.28
N TYR A 214 -3.70 18.45 11.10
CA TYR A 214 -3.73 18.92 12.49
C TYR A 214 -3.86 20.44 12.63
N ARG A 215 -3.28 21.23 11.70
CA ARG A 215 -3.47 22.68 11.67
C ARG A 215 -4.95 23.05 11.50
N HIS A 216 -5.67 22.35 10.64
CA HIS A 216 -7.08 22.63 10.40
C HIS A 216 -7.97 22.16 11.57
N ILE A 217 -7.61 21.08 12.27
CA ILE A 217 -8.29 20.71 13.52
C ILE A 217 -8.12 21.80 14.59
N ARG A 218 -6.92 22.39 14.70
CA ARG A 218 -6.69 23.52 15.62
C ARG A 218 -7.50 24.75 15.23
N GLN A 219 -7.62 25.04 13.93
CA GLN A 219 -8.47 26.12 13.42
C GLN A 219 -9.94 25.85 13.75
N LEU A 220 -10.46 24.66 13.43
CA LEU A 220 -11.83 24.25 13.76
C LEU A 220 -12.15 24.44 15.24
N ARG A 221 -11.26 24.02 16.14
CA ARG A 221 -11.43 24.23 17.59
C ARG A 221 -11.54 25.72 17.93
N THR A 222 -10.66 26.54 17.36
CA THR A 222 -10.64 28.00 17.60
C THR A 222 -11.92 28.65 17.07
N ASP A 223 -12.38 28.24 15.90
CA ASP A 223 -13.57 28.79 15.28
C ASP A 223 -14.83 28.39 16.06
N LEU A 224 -14.94 27.13 16.52
CA LEU A 224 -16.05 26.67 17.39
C LEU A 224 -16.10 27.39 18.74
N THR A 225 -14.95 27.81 19.29
CA THR A 225 -14.93 28.62 20.53
C THR A 225 -15.44 30.04 20.31
N ARG A 226 -15.28 30.60 19.10
CA ARG A 226 -15.66 31.98 18.75
C ARG A 226 -17.07 32.06 18.17
N PHE A 227 -17.47 31.05 17.41
CA PHE A 227 -18.71 31.01 16.64
C PHE A 227 -19.45 29.70 16.93
N PRO A 228 -20.38 29.70 17.91
CA PRO A 228 -21.19 28.51 18.19
C PRO A 228 -22.09 28.16 16.99
N LEU A 229 -22.25 26.86 16.71
CA LEU A 229 -23.01 26.35 15.57
C LEU A 229 -24.50 26.72 15.59
N GLN A 230 -25.06 26.97 16.79
CA GLN A 230 -26.44 27.41 16.95
C GLN A 230 -26.53 28.65 17.85
N PRO A 231 -27.31 29.68 17.43
CA PRO A 231 -27.65 30.80 18.31
C PRO A 231 -28.51 30.29 19.48
N PRO A 232 -28.44 30.94 20.66
CA PRO A 232 -29.26 30.57 21.80
C PRO A 232 -30.74 30.69 21.42
N THR A 233 -31.44 29.55 21.33
CA THR A 233 -32.89 29.53 21.10
C THR A 233 -33.62 29.88 22.40
N THR A 234 -34.72 30.62 22.25
CA THR A 234 -35.55 31.12 23.36
C THR A 234 -36.19 30.00 24.21
N ASN A 235 -36.19 28.75 23.71
CA ASN A 235 -36.88 27.59 24.29
C ASN A 235 -35.92 26.48 24.80
N GLY A 236 -34.86 26.85 25.50
CA GLY A 236 -34.24 25.97 26.52
C GLY A 236 -33.11 25.02 26.10
N ASN A 237 -32.92 24.69 24.81
CA ASN A 237 -31.87 23.74 24.40
C ASN A 237 -30.62 24.46 23.85
N ALA A 238 -30.07 25.39 24.63
CA ALA A 238 -28.80 26.02 24.29
C ALA A 238 -27.65 25.03 24.52
N ILE A 239 -26.90 24.71 23.46
CA ILE A 239 -25.69 23.90 23.55
C ILE A 239 -24.71 24.54 24.55
N ALA A 240 -24.30 23.79 25.55
CA ALA A 240 -23.40 24.24 26.61
C ALA A 240 -21.93 23.94 26.29
N ARG A 241 -21.65 22.82 25.62
CA ARG A 241 -20.28 22.36 25.28
C ARG A 241 -20.24 21.63 23.95
N TYR A 242 -19.07 21.64 23.31
CA TYR A 242 -18.79 20.84 22.12
C TYR A 242 -17.68 19.83 22.39
N ASP A 243 -17.87 18.57 21.98
CA ASP A 243 -16.82 17.56 21.93
C ASP A 243 -16.48 17.23 20.48
N VAL A 244 -15.21 17.33 20.12
CA VAL A 244 -14.72 17.07 18.76
C VAL A 244 -14.07 15.69 18.71
N VAL A 245 -14.66 14.79 17.94
CA VAL A 245 -14.11 13.48 17.59
C VAL A 245 -13.27 13.63 16.34
N VAL A 246 -11.97 13.39 16.48
CA VAL A 246 -10.98 13.56 15.41
C VAL A 246 -10.86 12.25 14.60
N GLY A 247 -10.85 12.37 13.27
CA GLY A 247 -10.58 11.26 12.35
C GLY A 247 -9.08 10.91 12.25
N GLU A 248 -8.69 10.16 11.21
CA GLU A 248 -7.29 9.81 10.94
C GLU A 248 -6.71 10.55 9.71
N PRO A 249 -5.41 10.89 9.72
CA PRO A 249 -4.78 11.64 8.62
C PRO A 249 -4.45 10.78 7.38
N SER A 250 -4.55 9.45 7.46
CA SER A 250 -4.03 8.50 6.46
C SER A 250 -4.55 8.79 5.04
N CYS A 251 -5.87 8.94 4.88
CA CYS A 251 -6.49 9.17 3.57
C CYS A 251 -6.06 10.48 2.88
N LEU A 252 -5.63 11.49 3.66
CA LEU A 252 -5.12 12.76 3.14
C LEU A 252 -3.71 12.61 2.56
N ILE A 253 -2.88 11.79 3.20
CA ILE A 253 -1.50 11.54 2.77
C ILE A 253 -1.49 10.57 1.58
N MET A 254 -2.35 9.55 1.62
CA MET A 254 -2.50 8.55 0.56
C MET A 254 -3.08 9.12 -0.74
N SER A 255 -3.75 10.27 -0.68
CA SER A 255 -4.21 10.98 -1.88
C SER A 255 -3.13 11.86 -2.52
N ASN A 256 -1.96 12.02 -1.89
CA ASN A 256 -0.89 12.84 -2.42
C ASN A 256 -0.05 12.06 -3.47
N PRO A 257 -0.02 12.50 -4.75
CA PRO A 257 0.70 11.79 -5.81
C PRO A 257 2.20 11.65 -5.56
N TRP A 258 2.83 12.66 -4.94
CA TRP A 258 4.26 12.66 -4.69
C TRP A 258 4.65 11.64 -3.63
N VAL A 259 3.81 11.48 -2.59
CA VAL A 259 4.04 10.48 -1.53
C VAL A 259 3.89 9.06 -2.11
N CYS A 260 2.84 8.81 -2.89
CA CYS A 260 2.66 7.52 -3.55
C CYS A 260 3.82 7.18 -4.50
N LEU A 261 4.26 8.15 -5.33
CA LEU A 261 5.38 7.96 -6.24
C LEU A 261 6.68 7.66 -5.46
N ALA A 262 6.90 8.35 -4.33
CA ALA A 262 8.06 8.11 -3.48
C ALA A 262 8.09 6.68 -2.91
N PHE A 263 6.96 6.19 -2.40
CA PHE A 263 6.88 4.79 -1.94
C PHE A 263 7.07 3.78 -3.07
N VAL A 264 6.51 4.04 -4.25
CA VAL A 264 6.70 3.16 -5.42
C VAL A 264 8.16 3.11 -5.85
N ALA A 265 8.86 4.25 -5.85
CA ALA A 265 10.30 4.30 -6.13
C ALA A 265 11.12 3.50 -5.10
N ASP A 266 10.77 3.60 -3.80
CA ASP A 266 11.41 2.83 -2.73
C ASP A 266 11.19 1.31 -2.84
N ILE A 267 10.01 0.88 -3.31
CA ILE A 267 9.70 -0.52 -3.58
C ILE A 267 10.56 -1.05 -4.74
N ILE A 268 10.67 -0.29 -5.84
CA ILE A 268 11.50 -0.67 -6.99
C ILE A 268 12.99 -0.70 -6.62
N ALA A 269 13.44 0.20 -5.74
CA ALA A 269 14.81 0.22 -5.22
C ALA A 269 15.14 -0.92 -4.23
N SER A 270 14.16 -1.76 -3.89
CA SER A 270 14.27 -2.83 -2.88
C SER A 270 13.67 -4.16 -3.36
N THR A 271 13.78 -4.43 -4.66
CA THR A 271 13.23 -5.63 -5.33
C THR A 271 13.87 -6.94 -4.86
N GLU A 272 15.13 -6.93 -4.45
CA GLU A 272 15.86 -8.09 -3.94
C GLU A 272 15.15 -8.70 -2.72
N TYR A 273 14.75 -7.83 -1.79
CA TYR A 273 14.04 -8.19 -0.57
C TYR A 273 12.56 -8.50 -0.83
N MET A 274 12.00 -8.02 -1.96
CA MET A 274 10.69 -8.45 -2.42
C MET A 274 10.73 -9.91 -2.88
N GLY A 275 11.73 -10.29 -3.67
CA GLY A 275 11.95 -11.71 -4.05
C GLY A 275 12.17 -12.60 -2.84
N GLN A 276 13.02 -12.17 -1.90
CA GLN A 276 13.24 -12.88 -0.64
C GLN A 276 11.95 -13.03 0.18
N SER A 277 11.09 -12.02 0.22
CA SER A 277 9.81 -12.08 0.94
C SER A 277 8.85 -13.07 0.28
N CYS A 278 8.72 -13.06 -1.06
CA CYS A 278 7.93 -14.06 -1.79
C CYS A 278 8.43 -15.48 -1.52
N LEU A 279 9.75 -15.67 -1.44
CA LEU A 279 10.35 -16.95 -1.08
C LEU A 279 9.99 -17.39 0.35
N ARG A 280 10.02 -16.47 1.31
CA ARG A 280 9.66 -16.72 2.73
C ARG A 280 8.17 -17.00 2.93
N LEU A 281 7.28 -16.51 2.07
CA LEU A 281 5.86 -16.88 2.10
C LEU A 281 5.65 -18.38 1.86
N CYS A 282 6.55 -19.02 1.12
CA CYS A 282 6.47 -20.45 0.85
C CYS A 282 6.94 -21.32 2.04
N GLN A 283 7.46 -20.71 3.11
CA GLN A 283 8.03 -21.38 4.27
C GLN A 283 7.03 -21.44 5.43
N THR A 284 6.18 -22.46 5.47
CA THR A 284 5.20 -22.64 6.55
C THR A 284 5.81 -23.16 7.85
N GLN A 285 7.05 -23.66 7.83
CA GLN A 285 7.74 -24.17 9.03
C GLN A 285 8.09 -23.07 10.03
N SER A 286 8.31 -21.83 9.57
CA SER A 286 8.54 -20.69 10.45
C SER A 286 7.51 -19.59 10.22
N LEU A 287 6.48 -19.60 11.06
CA LEU A 287 5.38 -18.61 11.04
C LEU A 287 5.88 -17.17 11.23
N ILE A 288 7.04 -17.01 11.89
CA ILE A 288 7.67 -15.72 12.13
C ILE A 288 8.16 -15.09 10.81
N TYR A 289 8.90 -15.86 9.99
CA TYR A 289 9.37 -15.35 8.70
C TYR A 289 8.24 -15.23 7.68
N PHE A 290 7.25 -16.12 7.74
CA PHE A 290 6.01 -15.99 6.99
C PHE A 290 5.30 -14.66 7.30
N GLY A 291 5.08 -14.36 8.59
CA GLY A 291 4.44 -13.12 9.02
C GLY A 291 5.21 -11.86 8.62
N MET A 292 6.54 -11.87 8.77
CA MET A 292 7.37 -10.75 8.32
C MET A 292 7.31 -10.55 6.80
N ALA A 293 7.27 -11.63 6.01
CA ALA A 293 7.11 -11.54 4.55
C ALA A 293 5.75 -10.95 4.15
N MET A 294 4.67 -11.36 4.83
CA MET A 294 3.34 -10.78 4.63
C MET A 294 3.32 -9.26 4.89
N VAL A 295 3.92 -8.84 6.01
CA VAL A 295 4.02 -7.41 6.36
C VAL A 295 4.85 -6.65 5.33
N TYR A 296 5.95 -7.22 4.86
CA TYR A 296 6.79 -6.59 3.84
C TYR A 296 6.04 -6.39 2.52
N LEU A 297 5.32 -7.42 2.05
CA LEU A 297 4.54 -7.35 0.81
C LEU A 297 3.30 -6.44 0.95
N GLY A 298 2.83 -6.19 2.17
CA GLY A 298 1.81 -5.18 2.45
C GLY A 298 2.17 -3.76 1.95
N ARG A 299 3.46 -3.45 1.78
CA ARG A 299 3.93 -2.18 1.20
C ARG A 299 3.43 -1.95 -0.23
N LEU A 300 3.07 -2.99 -0.96
CA LEU A 300 2.56 -2.88 -2.33
C LEU A 300 1.22 -2.12 -2.40
N VAL A 301 0.57 -1.86 -1.26
CA VAL A 301 -0.63 -1.02 -1.19
C VAL A 301 -0.41 0.39 -1.77
N TRP A 302 0.81 0.91 -1.69
CA TRP A 302 1.16 2.20 -2.29
C TRP A 302 1.08 2.20 -3.82
N CYS A 303 1.28 1.05 -4.48
CA CYS A 303 1.04 0.91 -5.92
C CYS A 303 -0.46 1.01 -6.25
N ALA A 304 -1.30 0.41 -5.40
CA ALA A 304 -2.76 0.49 -5.54
C ALA A 304 -3.26 1.94 -5.31
N TYR A 305 -2.76 2.64 -4.28
CA TYR A 305 -3.07 4.05 -4.05
C TYR A 305 -2.54 4.96 -5.17
N GLY A 306 -1.31 4.73 -5.64
CA GLY A 306 -0.75 5.43 -6.79
C GLY A 306 -1.62 5.28 -8.03
N THR A 307 -2.20 4.09 -8.25
CA THR A 307 -3.14 3.85 -9.34
C THR A 307 -4.43 4.66 -9.17
N LEU A 308 -5.00 4.73 -7.96
CA LEU A 308 -6.20 5.54 -7.71
C LEU A 308 -5.95 7.03 -7.92
N VAL A 309 -4.77 7.54 -7.54
CA VAL A 309 -4.36 8.93 -7.76
C VAL A 309 -4.11 9.22 -9.24
N ALA A 310 -3.40 8.34 -9.94
CA ALA A 310 -3.19 8.44 -11.38
C ALA A 310 -4.52 8.40 -12.14
N HIS A 311 -5.44 7.52 -11.74
CA HIS A 311 -6.78 7.43 -12.31
C HIS A 311 -7.54 8.75 -12.15
N ASN A 312 -7.47 9.41 -10.98
CA ASN A 312 -8.06 10.75 -10.80
C ASN A 312 -7.47 11.79 -11.76
N ALA A 313 -6.15 11.80 -11.94
CA ALA A 313 -5.47 12.74 -12.83
C ALA A 313 -5.87 12.52 -14.30
N VAL A 314 -5.89 11.25 -14.75
CA VAL A 314 -6.38 10.84 -16.07
C VAL A 314 -7.83 11.26 -16.26
N ARG A 315 -8.67 11.07 -15.24
CA ARG A 315 -10.07 11.50 -15.25
C ARG A 315 -10.22 13.00 -15.43
N LYS A 316 -9.42 13.80 -14.73
CA LYS A 316 -9.44 15.26 -14.84
C LYS A 316 -9.02 15.71 -16.24
N ARG A 317 -8.07 15.00 -16.85
CA ARG A 317 -7.56 15.30 -18.19
C ARG A 317 -8.51 14.86 -19.32
N TRP A 318 -9.18 13.70 -19.18
CA TRP A 318 -9.98 13.10 -20.25
C TRP A 318 -11.49 13.11 -20.02
N LYS A 319 -11.98 13.64 -18.89
CA LYS A 319 -13.41 13.78 -18.54
C LYS A 319 -14.22 12.46 -18.50
N TRP A 320 -13.57 11.32 -18.29
CA TRP A 320 -14.23 10.00 -18.22
C TRP A 320 -14.99 9.82 -16.90
N THR A 321 -16.31 10.00 -16.89
CA THR A 321 -17.11 10.02 -15.64
C THR A 321 -17.90 8.75 -15.36
N ALA A 322 -17.92 7.80 -16.30
CA ALA A 322 -18.82 6.65 -16.25
C ALA A 322 -18.40 5.54 -15.27
N LEU A 323 -17.17 5.54 -14.74
CA LEU A 323 -16.61 4.37 -14.05
C LEU A 323 -15.86 4.69 -12.75
N SER A 324 -16.47 5.46 -11.83
CA SER A 324 -15.79 5.75 -10.56
C SER A 324 -16.75 5.88 -9.39
N SER A 325 -17.02 4.74 -8.72
CA SER A 325 -17.44 4.78 -7.32
C SER A 325 -16.20 5.06 -6.45
N PRO A 326 -16.25 5.95 -5.45
CA PRO A 326 -15.18 6.07 -4.47
C PRO A 326 -14.95 4.72 -3.79
N VAL A 327 -13.69 4.35 -3.65
CA VAL A 327 -13.25 3.11 -3.00
C VAL A 327 -12.83 3.40 -1.57
N ASP A 328 -13.28 2.58 -0.62
CA ASP A 328 -12.77 2.66 0.74
C ASP A 328 -11.30 2.24 0.80
N SER A 329 -10.47 3.10 1.35
CA SER A 329 -9.04 2.86 1.48
C SER A 329 -8.72 1.59 2.28
N THR A 330 -9.54 1.25 3.27
CA THR A 330 -9.37 0.07 4.13
C THR A 330 -9.63 -1.23 3.34
N GLN A 331 -10.64 -1.24 2.47
CA GLN A 331 -10.94 -2.37 1.59
C GLN A 331 -9.77 -2.64 0.63
N VAL A 332 -9.13 -1.58 0.12
CA VAL A 332 -7.94 -1.72 -0.73
C VAL A 332 -6.77 -2.29 0.07
N VAL A 333 -6.52 -1.83 1.31
CA VAL A 333 -5.47 -2.42 2.16
C VAL A 333 -5.70 -3.91 2.33
N VAL A 334 -6.89 -4.29 2.81
CA VAL A 334 -7.20 -5.70 3.12
C VAL A 334 -7.05 -6.56 1.87
N LEU A 335 -7.55 -6.09 0.72
CA LEU A 335 -7.42 -6.81 -0.54
C LEU A 335 -5.96 -6.94 -0.98
N VAL A 336 -5.14 -5.89 -0.85
CA VAL A 336 -3.73 -5.94 -1.21
C VAL A 336 -2.95 -6.89 -0.29
N TYR A 337 -3.22 -6.90 1.01
CA TYR A 337 -2.61 -7.87 1.93
C TYR A 337 -3.01 -9.31 1.58
N PHE A 338 -4.27 -9.52 1.22
CA PHE A 338 -4.76 -10.83 0.80
C PHE A 338 -4.12 -11.27 -0.53
N VAL A 339 -4.07 -10.39 -1.53
CA VAL A 339 -3.51 -10.68 -2.85
C VAL A 339 -2.00 -10.83 -2.80
N GLY A 340 -1.30 -9.86 -2.21
CA GLY A 340 0.16 -9.84 -2.13
C GLY A 340 0.72 -10.94 -1.22
N GLY A 341 -0.06 -11.38 -0.24
CA GLY A 341 0.35 -12.41 0.71
C GLY A 341 -0.23 -13.79 0.40
N PHE A 342 -1.51 -13.97 0.74
CA PHE A 342 -2.18 -15.26 0.68
C PHE A 342 -2.31 -15.80 -0.75
N LEU A 343 -2.71 -14.98 -1.73
CA LEU A 343 -2.77 -15.45 -3.11
C LEU A 343 -1.38 -15.79 -3.63
N THR A 344 -0.34 -15.01 -3.32
CA THR A 344 1.04 -15.36 -3.70
C THR A 344 1.48 -16.70 -3.14
N PHE A 345 1.08 -17.04 -1.91
CA PHE A 345 1.28 -18.38 -1.36
C PHE A 345 0.54 -19.46 -2.16
N VAL A 346 -0.76 -19.26 -2.46
CA VAL A 346 -1.55 -20.21 -3.27
C VAL A 346 -0.97 -20.37 -4.68
N GLN A 347 -0.48 -19.28 -5.27
CA GLN A 347 0.19 -19.27 -6.56
C GLN A 347 1.45 -20.15 -6.56
N ALA A 348 2.20 -20.16 -5.46
CA ALA A 348 3.35 -21.03 -5.27
C ALA A 348 2.99 -22.52 -5.07
N LEU A 349 1.73 -22.85 -4.78
CA LEU A 349 1.26 -24.23 -4.71
C LEU A 349 0.80 -24.77 -6.07
N TRP A 350 0.62 -23.91 -7.08
CA TRP A 350 0.02 -24.29 -8.36
C TRP A 350 1.08 -24.53 -9.46
N PRO A 351 1.37 -25.79 -9.86
CA PRO A 351 2.36 -26.12 -10.89
C PRO A 351 2.28 -25.31 -12.18
N ALA A 352 1.07 -25.14 -12.71
CA ALA A 352 0.86 -24.47 -13.99
C ALA A 352 1.31 -23.00 -13.92
N LEU A 353 1.06 -22.34 -12.80
CA LEU A 353 1.43 -20.95 -12.62
C LEU A 353 2.93 -20.77 -12.38
N ILE A 354 3.57 -21.70 -11.65
CA ILE A 354 5.04 -21.75 -11.55
C ILE A 354 5.67 -21.90 -12.93
N SER A 355 5.10 -22.73 -13.81
CA SER A 355 5.57 -22.85 -15.20
C SER A 355 5.44 -21.53 -15.97
N VAL A 356 4.34 -20.79 -15.79
CA VAL A 356 4.17 -19.45 -16.38
C VAL A 356 5.24 -18.47 -15.86
N TYR A 357 5.50 -18.44 -14.55
CA TYR A 357 6.55 -17.57 -13.99
C TYR A 357 7.94 -17.97 -14.50
N THR A 358 8.23 -19.27 -14.57
CA THR A 358 9.49 -19.78 -15.13
C THR A 358 9.65 -19.34 -16.58
N TRP A 359 8.59 -19.44 -17.39
CA TRP A 359 8.60 -18.96 -18.76
C TRP A 359 8.85 -17.45 -18.84
N LEU A 360 8.20 -16.63 -18.00
CA LEU A 360 8.43 -15.18 -17.94
C LEU A 360 9.86 -14.83 -17.55
N PHE A 361 10.46 -15.56 -16.60
CA PHE A 361 11.87 -15.36 -16.24
C PHE A 361 12.85 -15.75 -17.36
N CYS A 362 12.46 -16.73 -18.19
CA CYS A 362 13.31 -17.25 -19.28
C CYS A 362 13.26 -16.41 -20.56
N LEU A 363 12.25 -15.55 -20.75
CA LEU A 363 12.13 -14.69 -21.94
C LEU A 363 13.37 -13.80 -22.15
N ASP A 364 14.01 -13.39 -21.06
CA ASP A 364 15.27 -12.66 -21.08
C ASP A 364 16.25 -13.36 -20.13
N SER A 365 16.78 -14.49 -20.58
CA SER A 365 17.75 -15.29 -19.85
C SER A 365 19.06 -15.43 -20.61
N ILE A 366 20.14 -15.62 -19.86
CA ILE A 366 21.50 -15.68 -20.39
C ILE A 366 22.03 -17.10 -20.16
N GLU A 367 22.40 -17.74 -21.27
CA GLU A 367 23.09 -19.02 -21.28
C GLU A 367 24.60 -18.82 -21.11
N ALA A 368 25.25 -19.77 -20.44
CA ALA A 368 26.69 -19.81 -20.28
C ALA A 368 27.37 -20.12 -21.62
N PHE A 369 28.10 -19.16 -22.16
CA PHE A 369 28.85 -19.32 -23.42
C PHE A 369 30.00 -20.35 -23.29
N ASP A 370 30.52 -20.53 -22.07
CA ASP A 370 31.61 -21.45 -21.73
C ASP A 370 31.15 -22.87 -21.39
N ALA A 371 29.83 -23.12 -21.33
CA ALA A 371 29.28 -24.44 -21.01
C ALA A 371 28.91 -25.23 -22.29
N PRO A 372 29.33 -26.51 -22.40
CA PRO A 372 28.98 -27.35 -23.55
C PRO A 372 27.47 -27.61 -23.68
N ASP A 373 26.72 -27.51 -22.57
CA ASP A 373 25.28 -27.83 -22.49
C ASP A 373 24.36 -26.59 -22.47
N ARG A 374 24.84 -25.38 -22.79
CA ARG A 374 24.04 -24.13 -22.75
C ARG A 374 23.27 -23.90 -21.44
N ARG A 375 23.94 -24.13 -20.30
CA ARG A 375 23.32 -23.98 -18.98
C ARG A 375 22.97 -22.53 -18.69
N LEU A 376 21.83 -22.29 -18.04
CA LEU A 376 21.40 -20.94 -17.70
C LEU A 376 22.19 -20.42 -16.50
N VAL A 377 22.78 -19.25 -16.65
CA VAL A 377 23.56 -18.56 -15.61
C VAL A 377 22.90 -17.27 -15.14
N ALA A 378 21.98 -16.71 -15.92
CA ALA A 378 21.15 -15.61 -15.45
C ALA A 378 19.72 -15.65 -16.00
N MET A 379 18.77 -15.14 -15.22
CA MET A 379 17.37 -14.93 -15.61
C MET A 379 16.94 -13.51 -15.20
N ASN A 380 16.03 -12.90 -15.97
CA ASN A 380 15.55 -11.55 -15.67
C ASN A 380 14.19 -11.58 -14.95
N ILE A 381 14.09 -10.85 -13.85
CA ILE A 381 12.88 -10.78 -13.01
C ILE A 381 11.94 -9.63 -13.38
N ALA A 382 12.33 -8.76 -14.32
CA ALA A 382 11.59 -7.53 -14.66
C ALA A 382 10.14 -7.81 -15.09
N LEU A 383 9.92 -8.82 -15.95
CA LEU A 383 8.57 -9.17 -16.43
C LEU A 383 7.70 -9.75 -15.31
N VAL A 384 8.27 -10.63 -14.49
CA VAL A 384 7.54 -11.22 -13.34
C VAL A 384 7.14 -10.14 -12.34
N ILE A 385 8.06 -9.23 -12.01
CA ILE A 385 7.77 -8.08 -11.15
C ILE A 385 6.70 -7.19 -11.78
N SER A 386 6.78 -6.93 -13.09
CA SER A 386 5.79 -6.11 -13.80
C SER A 386 4.40 -6.72 -13.73
N VAL A 387 4.25 -8.02 -14.01
CA VAL A 387 2.97 -8.74 -13.88
C VAL A 387 2.45 -8.69 -12.45
N TYR A 388 3.33 -8.88 -11.47
CA TYR A 388 2.97 -8.83 -10.06
C TYR A 388 2.48 -7.43 -9.63
N LEU A 389 3.21 -6.37 -9.99
CA LEU A 389 2.82 -4.99 -9.72
C LEU A 389 1.53 -4.61 -10.46
N LEU A 390 1.35 -5.03 -11.71
CA LEU A 390 0.11 -4.83 -12.47
C LEU A 390 -1.09 -5.49 -11.78
N THR A 391 -0.90 -6.69 -11.23
CA THR A 391 -1.93 -7.39 -10.46
C THR A 391 -2.32 -6.58 -9.21
N ILE A 392 -1.35 -6.03 -8.48
CA ILE A 392 -1.62 -5.17 -7.32
C ILE A 392 -2.29 -3.86 -7.73
N CYS A 393 -1.82 -3.20 -8.80
CA CYS A 393 -2.44 -2.00 -9.36
C CYS A 393 -3.88 -2.24 -9.84
N GLY A 394 -4.21 -3.48 -10.23
CA GLY A 394 -5.55 -3.91 -10.60
C GLY A 394 -6.54 -4.00 -9.43
N THR A 395 -6.05 -4.17 -8.19
CA THR A 395 -6.89 -4.42 -7.01
C THR A 395 -7.98 -3.37 -6.75
N PRO A 396 -7.77 -2.06 -6.92
CA PRO A 396 -8.84 -1.09 -6.67
C PRO A 396 -10.00 -1.22 -7.67
N TYR A 397 -9.71 -1.64 -8.90
CA TYR A 397 -10.74 -1.90 -9.92
C TYR A 397 -11.55 -3.16 -9.62
N ILE A 398 -10.93 -4.16 -8.96
CA ILE A 398 -11.64 -5.35 -8.49
C ILE A 398 -12.62 -4.95 -7.36
N VAL A 399 -12.22 -4.08 -6.45
CA VAL A 399 -13.12 -3.58 -5.38
C VAL A 399 -14.30 -2.80 -5.98
N THR A 400 -14.07 -1.93 -6.97
CA THR A 400 -15.17 -1.21 -7.63
C THR A 400 -16.08 -2.16 -8.39
N ALA A 401 -15.54 -3.12 -9.15
CA ALA A 401 -16.34 -4.09 -9.87
C ALA A 401 -17.17 -4.97 -8.91
N GLY A 402 -16.57 -5.47 -7.83
CA GLY A 402 -17.27 -6.28 -6.83
C GLY A 402 -18.37 -5.52 -6.10
N THR A 403 -18.14 -4.25 -5.74
CA THR A 403 -19.19 -3.40 -5.13
C THR A 403 -20.33 -3.08 -6.08
N GLN A 404 -20.09 -2.97 -7.39
CA GLN A 404 -21.15 -2.81 -8.38
C GLN A 404 -21.90 -4.12 -8.60
N LEU A 405 -21.19 -5.25 -8.69
CA LEU A 405 -21.79 -6.58 -8.88
C LEU A 405 -22.67 -6.98 -7.69
N THR A 406 -22.22 -6.75 -6.46
CA THR A 406 -23.03 -7.00 -5.25
C THR A 406 -24.29 -6.14 -5.21
N ARG A 407 -24.23 -4.86 -5.61
CA ARG A 407 -25.42 -4.00 -5.75
C ARG A 407 -26.37 -4.48 -6.84
N PHE A 408 -25.85 -5.05 -7.92
CA PHE A 408 -26.65 -5.62 -9.00
C PHE A 408 -27.32 -6.95 -8.61
N LEU A 409 -26.59 -7.84 -7.94
CA LEU A 409 -27.08 -9.17 -7.52
C LEU A 409 -27.99 -9.12 -6.29
N PHE A 410 -27.74 -8.19 -5.36
CA PHE A 410 -28.54 -7.99 -4.15
C PHE A 410 -29.10 -6.56 -4.08
N PRO A 411 -30.02 -6.19 -4.99
CA PRO A 411 -30.65 -4.87 -4.97
C PRO A 411 -31.54 -4.65 -3.73
N ARG A 412 -31.88 -5.73 -3.01
CA ARG A 412 -32.67 -5.71 -1.77
C ARG A 412 -32.09 -6.70 -0.76
N GLY A 413 -31.40 -6.21 0.28
CA GLY A 413 -31.08 -7.06 1.44
C GLY A 413 -29.95 -6.57 2.34
N VAL A 414 -30.31 -6.20 3.57
CA VAL A 414 -29.44 -6.02 4.75
C VAL A 414 -28.48 -4.83 4.68
N GLY A 415 -29.06 -3.63 4.64
CA GLY A 415 -28.51 -2.60 5.51
C GLY A 415 -28.61 -3.14 6.93
N TYR A 416 -27.49 -3.36 7.60
CA TYR A 416 -27.50 -3.51 9.05
C TYR A 416 -28.16 -2.25 9.60
N SER A 417 -29.45 -2.36 9.91
CA SER A 417 -30.15 -1.45 10.78
C SER A 417 -29.60 -1.72 12.18
N CYS A 418 -28.36 -1.30 12.43
CA CYS A 418 -28.07 -0.75 13.73
C CYS A 418 -29.15 0.29 13.92
N ARG A 419 -30.01 0.04 14.91
CA ARG A 419 -31.03 0.94 15.42
C ARG A 419 -30.32 2.26 15.71
N LYS A 420 -30.17 3.12 14.69
CA LYS A 420 -29.78 4.52 14.83
C LYS A 420 -30.91 5.06 15.68
N VAL A 421 -30.65 5.19 16.98
CA VAL A 421 -31.46 6.00 17.86
C VAL A 421 -31.60 7.33 17.12
N ARG A 422 -32.82 7.61 16.64
CA ARG A 422 -33.16 8.83 15.92
C ARG A 422 -33.11 9.97 16.92
N HIS A 423 -31.91 10.46 17.20
CA HIS A 423 -31.73 11.90 17.31
C HIS A 423 -31.50 12.40 15.89
N SER A 424 -32.08 13.55 15.54
CA SER A 424 -32.13 14.12 14.20
C SER A 424 -30.73 14.46 13.66
N VAL A 425 -29.97 13.45 13.25
CA VAL A 425 -28.74 13.61 12.50
C VAL A 425 -29.16 13.83 11.05
N SER A 426 -29.27 15.09 10.63
CA SER A 426 -29.41 15.45 9.22
C SER A 426 -28.09 15.15 8.50
N GLN A 427 -27.85 13.88 8.19
CA GLN A 427 -26.76 13.44 7.33
C GLN A 427 -27.14 13.76 5.87
N GLN A 428 -27.10 15.04 5.51
CA GLN A 428 -27.33 15.46 4.13
C GLN A 428 -26.01 15.26 3.38
N ARG A 429 -25.90 14.17 2.60
CA ARG A 429 -24.77 13.94 1.68
C ARG A 429 -24.84 15.01 0.60
N VAL A 430 -24.08 16.08 0.78
CA VAL A 430 -23.96 17.15 -0.20
C VAL A 430 -22.97 16.73 -1.28
N GLY A 431 -23.48 16.51 -2.50
CA GLY A 431 -22.70 16.41 -3.73
C GLY A 431 -21.75 15.21 -3.80
N GLY A 432 -21.90 14.36 -4.82
CA GLY A 432 -20.95 13.28 -5.04
C GLY A 432 -19.54 13.82 -5.27
N SER A 433 -18.70 13.79 -4.22
CA SER A 433 -17.27 14.07 -4.37
C SER A 433 -16.73 13.07 -5.39
N ARG A 434 -16.32 13.58 -6.54
CA ARG A 434 -15.83 12.81 -7.68
C ARG A 434 -14.40 12.33 -7.40
N ARG A 435 -14.17 11.60 -6.30
CA ARG A 435 -12.85 11.07 -5.92
C ARG A 435 -12.84 9.55 -6.01
N THR A 436 -11.70 8.98 -6.38
CA THR A 436 -11.50 7.52 -6.38
C THR A 436 -11.21 6.97 -4.98
N ILE A 437 -10.69 7.78 -4.05
CA ILE A 437 -10.43 7.39 -2.65
C ILE A 437 -11.49 8.02 -1.75
N ASN A 438 -12.14 7.19 -0.93
CA ASN A 438 -13.04 7.65 0.11
C ASN A 438 -12.24 8.30 1.27
N GLN A 439 -12.56 9.54 1.60
CA GLN A 439 -11.89 10.31 2.66
C GLN A 439 -12.68 10.38 3.97
N THR A 440 -13.77 9.62 4.11
CA THR A 440 -14.61 9.67 5.32
C THR A 440 -13.86 9.33 6.62
N ALA A 441 -12.76 8.57 6.55
CA ALA A 441 -11.93 8.28 7.72
C ALA A 441 -11.21 9.53 8.27
N SER A 442 -11.02 10.57 7.45
CA SER A 442 -10.42 11.84 7.85
C SER A 442 -11.42 12.88 8.36
N ASP A 443 -12.73 12.58 8.24
CA ASP A 443 -13.78 13.48 8.73
C ASP A 443 -13.72 13.59 10.26
N CYS A 444 -14.01 14.79 10.76
CA CYS A 444 -14.16 15.05 12.19
C CYS A 444 -15.65 15.15 12.54
N PHE A 445 -16.06 14.69 13.71
CA PHE A 445 -17.44 14.85 14.19
C PHE A 445 -17.46 15.83 15.35
N VAL A 446 -18.35 16.82 15.27
CA VAL A 446 -18.58 17.81 16.32
C VAL A 446 -19.90 17.46 17.01
N CYS A 447 -19.81 17.06 18.28
CA CYS A 447 -20.95 16.69 19.11
C CYS A 447 -21.29 17.85 20.06
N GLY A 448 -22.49 18.42 19.94
CA GLY A 448 -23.01 19.45 20.83
C GLY A 448 -23.83 18.86 21.96
N TYR A 449 -23.51 19.23 23.20
CA TYR A 449 -24.22 18.79 24.40
C TYR A 449 -24.88 19.97 25.12
N ASP A 450 -26.06 19.75 25.70
CA ASP A 450 -26.72 20.73 26.55
C ASP A 450 -26.10 20.79 27.96
N LYS A 451 -26.68 21.60 28.86
CA LYS A 451 -26.22 21.71 30.25
C LYS A 451 -26.42 20.43 31.08
N SER A 452 -27.34 19.56 30.66
CA SER A 452 -27.67 18.28 31.29
C SER A 452 -26.83 17.13 30.72
N ASP A 453 -25.85 17.44 29.88
CA ASP A 453 -25.00 16.49 29.18
C ASP A 453 -25.72 15.55 28.21
N VAL A 454 -26.85 16.01 27.66
CA VAL A 454 -27.59 15.30 26.62
C VAL A 454 -27.07 15.75 25.27
N LEU A 455 -26.81 14.77 24.39
CA LEU A 455 -26.39 15.04 23.01
C LEU A 455 -27.54 15.69 22.23
N VAL A 456 -27.34 16.93 21.80
CA VAL A 456 -28.33 17.71 21.05
C VAL A 456 -28.06 17.67 19.54
N GLU A 457 -26.79 17.70 19.15
CA GLU A 457 -26.39 17.88 17.75
C GLU A 457 -25.12 17.07 17.43
N VAL A 458 -25.05 16.53 16.22
CA VAL A 458 -23.84 15.93 15.66
C VAL A 458 -23.63 16.45 14.25
N VAL A 459 -22.52 17.15 14.03
CA VAL A 459 -22.13 17.69 12.72
C VAL A 459 -20.87 16.98 12.23
N CYS A 460 -20.91 16.44 11.03
CA CYS A 460 -19.73 15.92 10.35
C CYS A 460 -19.03 17.07 9.62
N VAL A 461 -17.74 17.24 9.87
CA VAL A 461 -16.89 18.27 9.27
C VAL A 461 -15.79 17.57 8.47
N SER A 462 -15.90 17.69 7.15
CA SER A 462 -14.86 17.23 6.22
C SER A 462 -13.88 18.37 5.94
N LEU A 463 -12.59 18.05 5.87
CA LEU A 463 -11.55 19.02 5.51
C LEU A 463 -11.66 19.34 4.00
N VAL A 464 -12.10 20.55 3.68
CA VAL A 464 -12.49 20.95 2.31
C VAL A 464 -11.30 21.20 1.38
N SER A 465 -10.07 21.29 1.89
CA SER A 465 -8.86 21.66 1.13
C SER A 465 -8.49 20.74 -0.05
N GLN A 466 -9.26 19.66 -0.29
CA GLN A 466 -9.09 18.79 -1.45
C GLN A 466 -10.40 18.50 -2.23
N VAL A 467 -11.54 19.11 -1.87
CA VAL A 467 -12.83 18.84 -2.53
C VAL A 467 -12.88 19.63 -3.85
N ASP A 468 -12.61 18.96 -4.97
CA ASP A 468 -12.88 19.50 -6.32
C ASP A 468 -14.41 19.63 -6.49
N LEU A 469 -14.96 20.78 -6.12
CA LEU A 469 -16.35 21.15 -6.40
C LEU A 469 -16.44 21.52 -7.89
N THR A 470 -16.77 20.55 -8.75
CA THR A 470 -17.10 20.91 -10.14
C THR A 470 -18.43 21.66 -10.15
N PRO A 471 -18.51 22.87 -10.72
CA PRO A 471 -19.78 23.57 -10.87
C PRO A 471 -20.70 22.72 -11.75
N HIS A 472 -21.90 22.42 -11.25
CA HIS A 472 -22.94 21.80 -12.06
C HIS A 472 -23.36 22.82 -13.14
N LYS A 473 -23.17 22.48 -14.42
CA LYS A 473 -23.87 23.17 -15.51
C LYS A 473 -25.35 22.80 -15.41
N HIS A 474 -26.16 23.72 -14.91
CA HIS A 474 -27.59 23.70 -15.16
C HIS A 474 -27.87 24.63 -16.33
N ASP A 475 -28.37 24.04 -17.41
CA ASP A 475 -29.11 24.71 -18.48
C ASP A 475 -28.47 25.96 -19.13
N GLY A 476 -27.34 25.77 -19.81
CA GLY A 476 -26.86 26.70 -20.84
C GLY A 476 -26.44 28.11 -20.39
N ARG A 477 -26.47 28.43 -19.08
CA ARG A 477 -25.98 29.71 -18.55
C ARG A 477 -24.85 29.48 -17.55
N ASP A 478 -23.73 30.15 -17.80
CA ASP A 478 -22.57 30.16 -16.91
C ASP A 478 -22.93 30.82 -15.58
N VAL A 479 -22.90 30.05 -14.49
CA VAL A 479 -23.13 30.54 -13.10
C VAL A 479 -21.91 31.30 -12.55
N VAL A 480 -20.88 31.58 -13.37
CA VAL A 480 -19.73 32.41 -12.96
C VAL A 480 -19.95 33.92 -13.27
N THR A 481 -21.06 34.31 -13.90
CA THR A 481 -21.31 35.72 -14.25
C THR A 481 -22.15 36.48 -13.22
N TYR A 482 -22.00 36.18 -11.93
CA TYR A 482 -22.52 37.06 -10.84
C TYR A 482 -21.44 37.55 -9.88
N LEU A 483 -20.15 37.43 -10.26
CA LEU A 483 -19.03 38.03 -9.51
C LEU A 483 -18.34 39.19 -10.25
N SER A 484 -18.91 39.74 -11.34
CA SER A 484 -18.31 40.89 -12.04
C SER A 484 -19.28 41.91 -12.67
N ARG A 485 -20.59 41.88 -12.39
CA ARG A 485 -21.52 42.93 -12.87
C ARG A 485 -22.61 43.22 -11.84
N SER A 486 -22.24 43.96 -10.80
CA SER A 486 -23.19 44.82 -10.07
C SER A 486 -22.44 45.90 -9.29
N ILE A 487 -21.47 46.55 -9.94
CA ILE A 487 -21.01 47.89 -9.58
C ILE A 487 -20.60 48.51 -10.91
N ASP A 488 -21.57 49.12 -11.59
CA ASP A 488 -21.39 50.20 -12.58
C ASP A 488 -22.76 50.69 -13.04
N SER A 489 -23.48 51.31 -12.11
CA SER A 489 -24.29 52.48 -12.40
C SER A 489 -24.50 53.24 -11.09
N ILE A 490 -23.56 54.14 -10.80
CA ILE A 490 -23.75 55.51 -10.29
C ILE A 490 -22.35 56.03 -9.88
N GLY A 491 -21.83 56.97 -10.67
CA GLY A 491 -21.10 58.14 -10.18
C GLY A 491 -19.63 58.00 -9.74
N CYS A 492 -18.73 58.33 -10.66
CA CYS A 492 -17.57 59.25 -10.51
C CYS A 492 -16.51 58.99 -9.41
N GLY A 493 -15.25 58.77 -9.83
CA GLY A 493 -14.07 59.06 -9.01
C GLY A 493 -12.98 58.00 -9.06
N THR A 494 -11.88 58.34 -9.72
CA THR A 494 -10.59 57.63 -9.77
C THR A 494 -10.02 57.23 -8.40
N THR A 495 -9.57 55.98 -8.20
CA THR A 495 -8.17 55.59 -7.85
C THR A 495 -7.98 54.14 -7.35
N THR A 496 -6.96 53.49 -7.94
CA THR A 496 -6.08 52.41 -7.42
C THR A 496 -6.65 51.06 -6.96
N VAL A 497 -6.44 50.07 -7.84
CA VAL A 497 -6.39 48.63 -7.57
C VAL A 497 -5.31 48.30 -6.53
N ARG A 498 -5.68 47.67 -5.41
CA ARG A 498 -4.75 46.99 -4.51
C ARG A 498 -5.14 45.52 -4.40
N ASN A 499 -4.34 44.66 -5.03
CA ASN A 499 -4.40 43.22 -4.91
C ASN A 499 -4.19 42.80 -3.45
N ASN A 500 -5.15 42.08 -2.87
CA ASN A 500 -4.96 41.33 -1.63
C ASN A 500 -5.04 39.82 -1.93
N PRO A 501 -4.19 38.98 -1.31
CA PRO A 501 -4.17 37.54 -1.55
C PRO A 501 -5.41 36.89 -0.90
N VAL A 502 -6.14 36.09 -1.67
CA VAL A 502 -7.29 35.31 -1.19
C VAL A 502 -6.78 34.21 -0.26
N THR A 503 -7.05 34.34 1.04
CA THR A 503 -6.87 33.26 2.02
C THR A 503 -7.97 32.22 1.85
N GLU A 504 -7.60 30.99 1.52
CA GLU A 504 -8.51 29.83 1.47
C GLU A 504 -9.07 29.51 2.87
N PHE A 505 -10.40 29.42 2.97
CA PHE A 505 -11.12 29.06 4.19
C PHE A 505 -11.39 27.54 4.24
N ALA A 506 -11.18 26.93 5.41
CA ALA A 506 -11.08 25.46 5.56
C ALA A 506 -12.38 24.74 5.94
N VAL A 507 -13.48 25.43 6.26
CA VAL A 507 -14.78 24.79 6.53
C VAL A 507 -15.93 25.67 6.05
N GLY A 508 -16.76 25.14 5.15
CA GLY A 508 -18.02 25.73 4.71
C GLY A 508 -19.04 24.63 4.43
N ARG A 509 -20.32 24.91 4.70
CA ARG A 509 -21.44 24.04 4.34
C ARG A 509 -21.97 24.47 2.97
N LEU A 510 -22.45 23.52 2.18
CA LEU A 510 -23.19 23.79 0.94
C LEU A 510 -24.62 23.30 1.18
N VAL A 511 -25.57 24.23 1.31
CA VAL A 511 -26.98 23.91 1.57
C VAL A 511 -27.75 23.99 0.25
N VAL A 512 -28.41 22.89 -0.14
CA VAL A 512 -29.37 22.86 -1.25
C VAL A 512 -30.76 22.98 -0.64
N GLY A 513 -31.49 24.04 -0.99
CA GLY A 513 -32.85 24.29 -0.51
C GLY A 513 -33.84 24.51 -1.65
N GLU A 514 -35.11 24.19 -1.44
CA GLU A 514 -36.16 24.52 -2.41
C GLU A 514 -36.48 26.02 -2.35
N ARG A 515 -36.56 26.64 -3.54
CA ARG A 515 -37.09 27.99 -3.67
C ARG A 515 -38.60 27.87 -3.74
N ARG A 516 -39.30 28.49 -2.77
CA ARG A 516 -40.71 28.81 -2.91
C ARG A 516 -40.77 30.16 -3.62
N ASP A 517 -41.14 30.15 -4.88
CA ASP A 517 -41.54 31.39 -5.55
C ASP A 517 -42.93 31.80 -5.04
N ASP A 518 -43.25 33.10 -5.11
CA ASP A 518 -44.48 33.70 -4.59
C ASP A 518 -45.77 33.09 -5.21
N ASP A 519 -45.64 32.30 -6.29
CA ASP A 519 -46.72 31.55 -6.94
C ASP A 519 -46.88 30.08 -6.47
N GLY A 520 -46.19 29.67 -5.40
CA GLY A 520 -46.45 28.39 -4.72
C GLY A 520 -45.96 27.12 -5.42
N SER A 521 -45.16 27.22 -6.49
CA SER A 521 -44.52 26.06 -7.11
C SER A 521 -43.14 25.78 -6.51
N CYS A 522 -42.89 24.52 -6.09
CA CYS A 522 -41.59 24.05 -5.61
C CYS A 522 -40.75 23.55 -6.80
N ALA A 523 -39.67 24.25 -7.11
CA ALA A 523 -38.63 23.74 -7.99
C ALA A 523 -37.28 23.68 -7.25
N PRO A 524 -36.49 22.60 -7.42
CA PRO A 524 -35.19 22.48 -6.77
C PRO A 524 -34.23 23.52 -7.37
N SER A 525 -33.72 24.44 -6.55
CA SER A 525 -32.69 25.39 -6.96
C SER A 525 -31.44 25.26 -6.08
N ILE A 526 -30.27 25.44 -6.68
CA ILE A 526 -28.98 25.37 -5.98
C ILE A 526 -28.57 26.82 -5.68
N GLU A 527 -28.80 27.27 -4.45
CA GLU A 527 -28.43 28.61 -4.00
C GLU A 527 -27.17 28.55 -3.12
N LEU A 528 -26.08 29.21 -3.52
CA LEU A 528 -24.87 29.32 -2.68
C LEU A 528 -25.04 30.50 -1.72
N ARG A 529 -25.53 30.19 -0.54
CA ARG A 529 -25.92 31.17 0.47
C ARG A 529 -24.67 31.59 1.29
N ARG A 530 -24.40 32.89 1.42
CA ARG A 530 -23.31 33.48 2.24
C ARG A 530 -23.79 33.78 3.65
N GLY A 531 -23.15 33.19 4.66
CA GLY A 531 -23.49 33.31 6.08
C GLY A 531 -23.91 34.69 6.58
N ALA A 532 -24.82 34.71 7.56
CA ALA A 532 -25.31 35.96 8.15
C ALA A 532 -24.14 36.86 8.57
N ASN A 533 -24.24 38.15 8.24
CA ASN A 533 -23.21 39.18 8.43
C ASN A 533 -21.87 38.93 7.69
N ASN A 534 -21.90 38.39 6.46
CA ASN A 534 -20.69 38.20 5.63
C ASN A 534 -19.60 37.33 6.29
N SER A 535 -19.97 36.47 7.24
CA SER A 535 -19.01 35.56 7.90
C SER A 535 -18.72 34.33 7.03
N ALA A 536 -17.44 33.95 6.94
CA ALA A 536 -16.96 32.87 6.06
C ALA A 536 -17.29 31.45 6.56
N TRP A 537 -18.03 31.33 7.66
CA TRP A 537 -18.31 30.09 8.34
C TRP A 537 -19.80 30.10 8.64
N ILE A 538 -20.53 29.15 8.05
CA ILE A 538 -21.98 28.94 8.20
C ILE A 538 -22.83 29.76 7.23
N MET A 539 -23.14 29.16 6.08
CA MET A 539 -24.54 29.09 5.62
C MET A 539 -24.88 27.66 5.24
#